data_AF-A0A160PL90-F1
#
_entry.id   AF-A0A160PL90-F1
#
_cell.length_a   1.000
_cell.length_b   1.000
_cell.length_c   1.000
_cell.angle_alpha   90.00
_cell.angle_beta   90.00
_cell.angle_gamma   90.00
#
_symmetry.space_group_name_H-M   'P 1'
#
loop_
_entity.id
_entity.type
_entity.pdbx_description
1 polymer ?
#
loop_
_entity_poly.entity_id
_entity_poly.type
_entity_poly.pdbx_seq_one_letter_code
_entity_poly.pdbx_strand_id
1 'polypeptide(L)'
;MDLATGIGLLGGVGVVFTLIMIDGGNFAAYFDKHAVIVIFGGAIAATMIRFPFSTMLHGLPMGLRYAFTMRSVKPHELIEEITKIADVVRKSGPIALENMEISDPFLAQGARYIADGYDRDFIRDTMERDRDNFLMHLDEGSKIYRAFGDCAPAWGMIGTILGMVTMFANMSDPSKLGPAMATALLATLYGALIANMVTLPIADKLHVKLEEEDVSRSLIIDGILLIRDQKSPSLVREMLIAYLPANHREDLAAEAA
;
A
#
# COMPACT_ATOMS: atom_id res chain seq x y z
N MET A 1 -10.53 -6.91 -2.95
CA MET A 1 -9.74 -6.22 -3.99
C MET A 1 -10.47 -4.96 -4.35
N ASP A 2 -9.75 -3.85 -4.54
CA ASP A 2 -10.36 -2.66 -5.10
C ASP A 2 -10.72 -2.92 -6.56
N LEU A 3 -11.99 -2.76 -6.92
CA LEU A 3 -12.47 -2.93 -8.29
C LEU A 3 -11.69 -2.00 -9.23
N ALA A 4 -11.33 -0.81 -8.75
CA ALA A 4 -10.58 0.19 -9.51
C ALA A 4 -9.15 -0.26 -9.85
N THR A 5 -8.45 -0.93 -8.93
CA THR A 5 -7.09 -1.44 -9.20
C THR A 5 -7.10 -2.60 -10.18
N GLY A 6 -8.08 -3.51 -10.06
CA GLY A 6 -8.24 -4.61 -11.00
C GLY A 6 -8.60 -4.13 -12.40
N ILE A 7 -9.58 -3.23 -12.51
CA ILE A 7 -10.01 -2.63 -13.78
C ILE A 7 -8.91 -1.75 -14.39
N GLY A 8 -8.20 -0.97 -13.58
CA GLY A 8 -7.10 -0.12 -14.06
C GLY A 8 -5.93 -0.93 -14.61
N LEU A 9 -5.49 -1.97 -13.89
CA LEU A 9 -4.42 -2.86 -14.36
C LEU A 9 -4.83 -3.63 -15.62
N LEU A 10 -6.04 -4.22 -15.63
CA LEU A 10 -6.56 -4.95 -16.78
C LEU A 10 -6.82 -4.03 -17.98
N GLY A 11 -7.26 -2.79 -17.74
CA GLY A 11 -7.45 -1.77 -18.76
C GLY A 11 -6.13 -1.36 -19.40
N GLY A 12 -5.10 -1.08 -18.59
CA GLY A 12 -3.75 -0.75 -19.08
C GLY A 12 -3.14 -1.88 -19.92
N VAL A 13 -3.20 -3.12 -19.41
CA VAL A 13 -2.78 -4.31 -20.16
C VAL A 13 -3.62 -4.48 -21.43
N GLY A 14 -4.93 -4.24 -21.34
CA GLY A 14 -5.87 -4.33 -22.44
C GLY A 14 -5.56 -3.36 -23.58
N VAL A 15 -5.16 -2.12 -23.29
CA VAL A 15 -4.74 -1.14 -24.31
C VAL A 15 -3.50 -1.63 -25.06
N VAL A 16 -2.47 -2.08 -24.34
CA VAL A 16 -1.23 -2.61 -24.95
C VAL A 16 -1.52 -3.86 -25.77
N PHE A 17 -2.32 -4.78 -25.23
CA PHE A 17 -2.67 -6.04 -25.88
C PHE A 17 -3.51 -5.82 -27.14
N THR A 18 -4.46 -4.89 -27.10
CA THR A 18 -5.30 -4.54 -28.25
C THR A 18 -4.48 -3.92 -29.37
N LEU A 19 -3.53 -3.04 -29.05
CA LEU A 19 -2.61 -2.48 -30.05
C LEU A 19 -1.77 -3.57 -30.72
N ILE A 20 -1.19 -4.50 -29.95
CA ILE A 20 -0.40 -5.61 -30.50
C ILE A 20 -1.26 -6.51 -31.40
N MET A 21 -2.52 -6.73 -31.04
CA MET A 21 -3.47 -7.51 -31.85
C MET A 21 -3.83 -6.79 -33.17
N ILE A 22 -4.02 -5.47 -33.14
CA ILE A 22 -4.29 -4.66 -34.33
C ILE A 22 -3.08 -4.67 -35.29
N ASP A 23 -1.87 -4.60 -34.76
CA ASP A 23 -0.62 -4.60 -35.53
C ASP A 23 -0.20 -5.99 -36.07
N GLY A 24 -1.08 -6.99 -35.98
CA GLY A 24 -0.87 -8.32 -36.57
C GLY A 24 -0.48 -9.42 -35.59
N GLY A 25 -0.55 -9.17 -34.27
CA GLY A 25 -0.52 -10.21 -33.24
C GLY A 25 0.84 -10.87 -32.98
N ASN A 26 1.94 -10.27 -33.44
CA ASN A 26 3.28 -10.85 -33.26
C ASN A 26 3.87 -10.53 -31.87
N PHE A 27 3.36 -11.20 -30.84
CA PHE A 27 3.86 -11.05 -29.45
C PHE A 27 5.35 -11.39 -29.31
N ALA A 28 5.89 -12.26 -30.15
CA ALA A 28 7.30 -12.64 -30.11
C ALA A 28 8.23 -11.46 -30.49
N ALA A 29 7.76 -10.52 -31.31
CA ALA A 29 8.54 -9.33 -31.68
C ALA A 29 8.74 -8.36 -30.51
N TYR A 30 7.83 -8.36 -29.54
CA TYR A 30 7.91 -7.49 -28.37
C TYR A 30 8.72 -8.09 -27.24
N PHE A 31 9.06 -9.38 -27.29
CA PHE A 31 9.80 -10.06 -26.23
C PHE A 31 11.30 -10.16 -26.51
N ASP A 32 12.09 -9.22 -25.97
CA ASP A 32 13.55 -9.27 -26.02
C ASP A 32 14.17 -9.62 -24.65
N LYS A 33 14.97 -10.70 -24.62
CA LYS A 33 15.65 -11.18 -23.41
C LYS A 33 16.67 -10.18 -22.84
N HIS A 34 17.38 -9.44 -23.68
CA HIS A 34 18.40 -8.48 -23.24
C HIS A 34 17.74 -7.25 -22.61
N ALA A 35 16.67 -6.75 -23.22
CA ALA A 35 15.87 -5.67 -22.66
C ALA A 35 15.32 -6.04 -21.27
N VAL A 36 14.80 -7.26 -21.09
CA VAL A 36 14.34 -7.74 -19.77
C VAL A 36 15.48 -7.75 -18.74
N ILE A 37 16.65 -8.27 -19.10
CA ILE A 37 17.80 -8.34 -18.18
C ILE A 37 18.26 -6.95 -17.76
N VAL A 38 18.35 -5.99 -18.68
CA VAL A 38 18.78 -4.62 -18.37
C VAL A 38 17.78 -3.93 -17.44
N ILE A 39 16.48 -4.08 -17.72
CA ILE A 39 15.42 -3.43 -16.94
C ILE A 39 15.29 -4.05 -15.56
N PHE A 40 15.03 -5.36 -15.47
CA PHE A 40 14.82 -6.01 -14.18
C PHE A 40 16.13 -6.12 -13.39
N GLY A 41 17.23 -6.51 -14.03
CA GLY A 41 18.53 -6.58 -13.37
C GLY A 41 19.02 -5.22 -12.90
N GLY A 42 18.92 -4.19 -13.76
CA GLY A 42 19.30 -2.83 -13.42
C GLY A 42 18.41 -2.20 -12.35
N ALA A 43 17.09 -2.31 -12.48
CA ALA A 43 16.15 -1.75 -11.50
C ALA A 43 16.25 -2.43 -10.13
N ILE A 44 16.39 -3.77 -10.08
CA ILE A 44 16.62 -4.49 -8.82
C ILE A 44 17.97 -4.07 -8.21
N ALA A 45 19.05 -4.04 -9.00
CA ALA A 45 20.36 -3.63 -8.50
C ALA A 45 20.35 -2.19 -7.97
N ALA A 46 19.73 -1.25 -8.68
CA ALA A 46 19.58 0.13 -8.22
C ALA A 46 18.72 0.23 -6.96
N THR A 47 17.69 -0.59 -6.82
CA THR A 47 16.87 -0.65 -5.60
C THR A 47 17.66 -1.22 -4.42
N MET A 48 18.48 -2.26 -4.65
CA MET A 48 19.39 -2.83 -3.64
C MET A 48 20.50 -1.87 -3.20
N ILE A 49 20.89 -0.91 -4.06
CA ILE A 49 21.81 0.16 -3.68
C ILE A 49 21.12 1.18 -2.75
N ARG A 50 19.81 1.41 -2.95
CA ARG A 50 19.03 2.41 -2.17
C ARG A 50 18.56 1.88 -0.83
N PHE A 51 18.34 0.57 -0.68
CA PHE A 51 17.79 -0.03 0.54
C PHE A 51 18.59 -1.25 1.00
N PRO A 52 18.73 -1.45 2.32
CA PRO A 52 19.35 -2.66 2.84
C PRO A 52 18.50 -3.89 2.48
N PHE A 53 19.18 -5.02 2.23
CA PHE A 53 18.55 -6.25 1.75
C PHE A 53 17.43 -6.77 2.67
N SER A 54 17.57 -6.57 3.98
CA SER A 54 16.56 -6.94 4.99
C SER A 54 15.22 -6.24 4.75
N THR A 55 15.23 -4.93 4.46
CA THR A 55 14.03 -4.14 4.22
C THR A 55 13.36 -4.54 2.90
N MET A 56 14.13 -4.90 1.88
CA MET A 56 13.59 -5.35 0.60
C MET A 56 12.85 -6.71 0.71
N LEU A 57 13.39 -7.64 1.50
CA LEU A 57 12.80 -8.96 1.74
C LEU A 57 11.45 -8.90 2.47
N HIS A 58 11.28 -7.94 3.38
CA HIS A 58 10.03 -7.77 4.13
C HIS A 58 9.05 -6.81 3.44
N GLY A 59 9.56 -5.69 2.90
CA GLY A 59 8.75 -4.63 2.31
C GLY A 59 8.06 -5.01 1.00
N LEU A 60 8.68 -5.84 0.15
CA LEU A 60 8.07 -6.32 -1.09
C LEU A 60 6.82 -7.18 -0.86
N PRO A 61 6.89 -8.32 -0.14
CA PRO A 61 5.73 -9.18 0.08
C PRO A 61 4.66 -8.50 0.94
N MET A 62 5.07 -7.67 1.92
CA MET A 62 4.14 -6.92 2.74
C MET A 62 3.39 -5.88 1.88
N GLY A 63 4.09 -5.01 1.16
CA GLY A 63 3.46 -4.01 0.31
C GLY A 63 2.54 -4.63 -0.75
N LEU A 64 2.92 -5.76 -1.34
CA LEU A 64 2.07 -6.47 -2.30
C LEU A 64 0.80 -7.02 -1.62
N ARG A 65 0.95 -7.71 -0.49
CA ARG A 65 -0.19 -8.22 0.28
C ARG A 65 -1.12 -7.09 0.69
N TYR A 66 -0.60 -5.97 1.18
CA TYR A 66 -1.41 -4.85 1.64
C TYR A 66 -2.05 -4.06 0.49
N ALA A 67 -1.40 -3.96 -0.67
CA ALA A 67 -1.96 -3.31 -1.87
C ALA A 67 -3.15 -4.10 -2.44
N PHE A 68 -3.09 -5.45 -2.39
CA PHE A 68 -4.15 -6.33 -2.90
C PHE A 68 -5.21 -6.70 -1.85
N THR A 69 -4.84 -6.78 -0.57
CA THR A 69 -5.75 -7.05 0.55
C THR A 69 -6.29 -5.72 1.08
N MET A 70 -7.35 -5.22 0.42
CA MET A 70 -8.17 -4.16 0.99
C MET A 70 -8.99 -4.73 2.15
N ARG A 71 -8.50 -4.56 3.37
CA ARG A 71 -9.39 -4.46 4.53
C ARG A 71 -9.45 -2.96 4.82
N SER A 72 -10.40 -2.27 4.19
CA SER A 72 -10.71 -0.89 4.58
C SER A 72 -11.62 -1.04 5.79
N VAL A 73 -11.08 -0.80 6.98
CA VAL A 73 -11.91 -0.69 8.17
C VAL A 73 -12.54 0.69 8.11
N LYS A 74 -13.87 0.76 7.98
CA LYS A 74 -14.54 2.06 7.91
C LYS A 74 -14.47 2.73 9.29
N PRO A 75 -14.01 3.98 9.39
CA PRO A 75 -13.93 4.68 10.67
C PRO A 75 -15.28 4.74 11.42
N HIS A 76 -16.40 4.81 10.68
CA HIS A 76 -17.74 4.74 11.28
C HIS A 76 -18.02 3.42 12.01
N GLU A 77 -17.73 2.28 11.37
CA GLU A 77 -17.93 0.95 11.96
C GLU A 77 -17.04 0.77 13.22
N LEU A 78 -15.82 1.32 13.19
CA LEU A 78 -14.93 1.37 14.36
C LEU A 78 -15.51 2.20 15.51
N ILE A 79 -16.05 3.39 15.23
CA ILE A 79 -16.64 4.25 16.27
C ILE A 79 -17.81 3.55 16.96
N GLU A 80 -18.67 2.88 16.19
CA GLU A 80 -19.78 2.11 16.76
C GLU A 80 -19.28 0.95 17.62
N GLU A 81 -18.28 0.21 17.14
CA GLU A 81 -17.69 -0.91 17.87
C GLU A 81 -17.04 -0.44 19.18
N ILE A 82 -16.26 0.65 19.15
CA ILE A 82 -15.65 1.26 20.33
C ILE A 82 -16.72 1.77 21.31
N THR A 83 -17.81 2.35 20.82
CA THR A 83 -18.91 2.82 21.68
C THR A 83 -19.62 1.64 22.37
N LYS A 84 -19.83 0.53 21.66
CA LYS A 84 -20.38 -0.71 22.24
C LYS A 84 -19.46 -1.28 23.32
N ILE A 85 -18.14 -1.29 23.08
CA ILE A 85 -17.13 -1.69 24.07
C ILE A 85 -17.22 -0.79 25.31
N ALA A 86 -17.32 0.53 25.13
CA ALA A 86 -17.47 1.49 26.22
C ALA A 86 -18.73 1.22 27.08
N ASP A 87 -19.86 0.92 26.43
CA ASP A 87 -21.11 0.55 27.10
C ASP A 87 -20.97 -0.74 27.93
N VAL A 88 -20.30 -1.75 27.39
CA VAL A 88 -20.09 -3.03 28.07
C VAL A 88 -19.19 -2.85 29.29
N VAL A 89 -18.07 -2.13 29.16
CA VAL A 89 -17.17 -1.84 30.29
C VAL A 89 -17.89 -1.10 31.40
N ARG A 90 -18.76 -0.15 31.05
CA ARG A 90 -19.50 0.63 32.03
C ARG A 90 -20.56 -0.19 32.78
N LYS A 91 -21.25 -1.12 32.10
CA LYS A 91 -22.33 -1.94 32.69
C LYS A 91 -21.82 -3.16 33.43
N SER A 92 -20.85 -3.86 32.85
CA SER A 92 -20.42 -5.20 33.27
C SER A 92 -18.97 -5.23 33.78
N GLY A 93 -18.27 -4.10 33.73
CA GLY A 93 -16.87 -3.98 34.14
C GLY A 93 -15.86 -4.41 33.06
N PRO A 94 -14.56 -4.16 33.29
CA PRO A 94 -13.48 -4.47 32.33
C PRO A 94 -13.37 -5.95 31.94
N ILE A 95 -13.70 -6.87 32.84
CA ILE A 95 -13.59 -8.33 32.64
C ILE A 95 -14.54 -8.81 31.54
N ALA A 96 -15.65 -8.10 31.32
CA ALA A 96 -16.62 -8.46 30.29
C ALA A 96 -16.05 -8.37 28.86
N LEU A 97 -14.93 -7.66 28.67
CA LEU A 97 -14.25 -7.52 27.38
C LEU A 97 -13.65 -8.83 26.86
N GLU A 98 -13.31 -9.78 27.73
CA GLU A 98 -12.72 -11.06 27.31
C GLU A 98 -13.69 -11.94 26.50
N ASN A 99 -14.99 -11.74 26.69
CA ASN A 99 -16.04 -12.53 26.06
C ASN A 99 -16.60 -11.87 24.78
N MET A 100 -16.10 -10.69 24.40
CA MET A 100 -16.54 -9.99 23.20
C MET A 100 -15.68 -10.38 22.00
N GLU A 101 -16.33 -10.78 20.91
CA GLU A 101 -15.66 -10.89 19.61
C GLU A 101 -15.45 -9.48 19.04
N ILE A 102 -14.19 -9.06 18.97
CA ILE A 102 -13.78 -7.78 18.41
C ILE A 102 -13.24 -8.02 17.00
N SER A 103 -13.75 -7.26 16.03
CA SER A 103 -13.51 -7.47 14.61
C SER A 103 -12.09 -7.09 14.18
N ASP A 104 -11.55 -6.04 14.79
CA ASP A 104 -10.23 -5.49 14.51
C ASP A 104 -9.17 -6.02 15.51
N PRO A 105 -8.08 -6.65 15.05
CA PRO A 105 -7.05 -7.20 15.93
C PRO A 105 -6.37 -6.18 16.84
N PHE A 106 -6.21 -4.93 16.39
CA PHE A 106 -5.56 -3.86 17.14
C PHE A 106 -6.48 -3.30 18.22
N LEU A 107 -7.78 -3.14 17.92
CA LEU A 107 -8.81 -2.85 18.92
C LEU A 107 -8.91 -3.97 19.98
N ALA A 108 -8.87 -5.23 19.55
CA ALA A 108 -8.91 -6.39 20.45
C ALA A 108 -7.70 -6.45 21.38
N GLN A 109 -6.53 -5.98 20.94
CA GLN A 109 -5.34 -5.88 21.76
C GLN A 109 -5.51 -4.84 22.87
N GLY A 110 -5.97 -3.63 22.57
CA GLY A 110 -6.16 -2.62 23.59
C GLY A 110 -7.34 -2.91 24.54
N ALA A 111 -8.39 -3.57 24.07
CA ALA A 111 -9.46 -4.08 24.94
C ALA A 111 -8.92 -5.10 25.96
N ARG A 112 -8.02 -6.00 25.54
CA ARG A 112 -7.31 -6.92 26.45
C ARG A 112 -6.46 -6.16 27.47
N TYR A 113 -5.76 -5.10 27.06
CA TYR A 113 -5.00 -4.30 28.03
C TYR A 113 -5.87 -3.62 29.10
N ILE A 114 -7.09 -3.22 28.75
CA ILE A 114 -8.06 -2.72 29.74
C ILE A 114 -8.51 -3.83 30.68
N ALA A 115 -8.79 -5.03 30.17
CA ALA A 115 -9.21 -6.19 30.97
C ALA A 115 -8.11 -6.63 31.96
N ASP A 116 -6.86 -6.65 31.50
CA ASP A 116 -5.67 -6.97 32.31
C ASP A 116 -5.35 -5.88 33.36
N GLY A 117 -5.97 -4.71 33.26
CA GLY A 117 -5.87 -3.64 34.24
C GLY A 117 -4.61 -2.78 34.13
N TYR A 118 -3.93 -2.75 32.99
CA TYR A 118 -2.74 -1.91 32.77
C TYR A 118 -3.03 -0.41 32.95
N ASP A 119 -1.97 0.35 33.24
CA ASP A 119 -2.04 1.80 33.38
C ASP A 119 -2.27 2.50 32.04
N ARG A 120 -2.93 3.66 32.09
CA ARG A 120 -3.25 4.47 30.90
C ARG A 120 -2.01 4.81 30.08
N ASP A 121 -0.93 5.21 30.75
CA ASP A 121 0.32 5.61 30.09
C ASP A 121 1.00 4.40 29.44
N PHE A 122 0.96 3.23 30.08
CA PHE A 122 1.47 1.99 29.50
C PHE A 122 0.71 1.57 28.24
N ILE A 123 -0.63 1.66 28.27
CA ILE A 123 -1.49 1.35 27.12
C ILE A 123 -1.18 2.30 25.97
N ARG A 124 -1.12 3.61 26.25
CA ARG A 124 -0.76 4.63 25.27
C ARG A 124 0.59 4.33 24.62
N ASP A 125 1.65 4.24 25.42
CA ASP A 125 3.01 4.05 24.93
C ASP A 125 3.16 2.78 24.10
N THR A 126 2.52 1.69 24.53
CA THR A 126 2.62 0.40 23.85
C THR A 126 1.86 0.41 22.53
N MET A 127 0.64 0.96 22.51
CA MET A 127 -0.17 1.00 21.29
C MET A 127 0.34 2.05 20.29
N GLU A 128 0.82 3.21 20.75
CA GLU A 128 1.48 4.21 19.89
C GLU A 128 2.74 3.60 19.26
N ARG A 129 3.58 2.89 20.02
CA ARG A 129 4.74 2.18 19.46
C ARG A 129 4.36 1.11 18.43
N ASP A 130 3.30 0.34 18.68
CA ASP A 130 2.86 -0.69 17.73
C ASP A 130 2.30 -0.07 16.44
N ARG A 131 1.51 1.01 16.55
CA ARG A 131 1.08 1.81 15.40
C ARG A 131 2.29 2.33 14.63
N ASP A 132 3.25 2.95 15.29
CA ASP A 132 4.39 3.58 14.62
C ASP A 132 5.27 2.54 13.91
N ASN A 133 5.50 1.37 14.53
CA ASN A 133 6.20 0.25 13.87
C ASN A 133 5.44 -0.26 12.65
N PHE A 134 4.12 -0.39 12.75
CA PHE A 134 3.28 -0.82 11.63
C PHE A 134 3.31 0.17 10.47
N LEU A 135 3.17 1.47 10.76
CA LEU A 135 3.24 2.54 9.76
C LEU A 135 4.63 2.60 9.12
N MET A 136 5.69 2.44 9.91
CA MET A 136 7.07 2.40 9.40
C MET A 136 7.26 1.28 8.37
N HIS A 137 6.78 0.07 8.64
CA HIS A 137 6.88 -1.04 7.68
C HIS A 137 6.07 -0.81 6.40
N LEU A 138 4.91 -0.16 6.51
CA LEU A 138 4.09 0.17 5.35
C LEU A 138 4.73 1.26 4.50
N ASP A 139 5.32 2.27 5.13
CA ASP A 139 6.09 3.35 4.50
C ASP A 139 7.35 2.82 3.79
N GLU A 140 8.11 1.94 4.46
CA GLU A 140 9.25 1.25 3.88
C GLU A 140 8.85 0.49 2.60
N GLY A 141 7.74 -0.24 2.65
CA GLY A 141 7.17 -0.90 1.48
C GLY A 141 6.88 0.08 0.35
N SER A 142 6.20 1.20 0.64
CA SER A 142 5.84 2.21 -0.37
C SER A 142 7.08 2.82 -1.03
N LYS A 143 8.08 3.17 -0.21
CA LYS A 143 9.36 3.71 -0.68
C LYS A 143 10.11 2.75 -1.61
N ILE A 144 10.08 1.45 -1.34
CA ILE A 144 10.72 0.44 -2.22
C ILE A 144 10.02 0.40 -3.58
N TYR A 145 8.69 0.30 -3.61
CA TYR A 145 7.94 0.28 -4.88
C TYR A 145 8.13 1.56 -5.69
N ARG A 146 8.14 2.72 -5.01
CA ARG A 146 8.38 4.01 -5.64
C ARG A 146 9.79 4.11 -6.21
N ALA A 147 10.79 3.71 -5.43
CA ALA A 147 12.18 3.73 -5.89
C ALA A 147 12.41 2.80 -7.09
N PHE A 148 11.79 1.62 -7.09
CA PHE A 148 11.84 0.71 -8.23
C PHE A 148 11.17 1.35 -9.46
N GLY A 149 10.00 1.96 -9.29
CA GLY A 149 9.29 2.68 -10.35
C GLY A 149 10.03 3.88 -10.90
N ASP A 150 10.77 4.62 -10.07
CA ASP A 150 11.60 5.75 -10.51
C ASP A 150 12.86 5.25 -11.27
N CYS A 151 13.42 4.12 -10.85
CA CYS A 151 14.63 3.56 -11.46
C CYS A 151 14.35 2.83 -12.79
N ALA A 152 13.20 2.18 -12.94
CA ALA A 152 12.90 1.36 -14.13
C ALA A 152 12.94 2.14 -15.46
N PRO A 153 12.38 3.36 -15.60
CA PRO A 153 12.48 4.16 -16.83
C PRO A 153 13.90 4.66 -17.08
N ALA A 154 14.64 5.00 -16.03
CA ALA A 154 16.04 5.42 -16.14
C ALA A 154 16.92 4.29 -16.70
N TRP A 155 16.71 3.05 -16.25
CA TRP A 155 17.35 1.88 -16.84
C TRP A 155 16.87 1.56 -18.25
N GLY A 156 15.64 1.93 -18.61
CA GLY A 156 15.17 1.93 -19.99
C GLY A 156 15.99 2.85 -20.90
N MET A 157 16.29 4.07 -20.42
CA MET A 157 17.17 4.99 -21.15
C MET A 157 18.63 4.49 -21.22
N ILE A 158 19.12 3.78 -20.20
CA ILE A 158 20.44 3.11 -20.30
C ILE A 158 20.39 1.99 -21.35
N GLY A 159 19.30 1.23 -21.40
CA GLY A 159 19.07 0.20 -22.40
C GLY A 159 19.07 0.72 -23.83
N THR A 160 18.49 1.91 -24.08
CA THR A 160 18.57 2.53 -25.42
C THR A 160 19.99 2.87 -25.79
N ILE A 161 20.77 3.41 -24.86
CA ILE A 161 22.18 3.74 -25.10
C ILE A 161 22.98 2.47 -25.42
N LEU A 162 22.79 1.38 -24.67
CA LEU A 162 23.44 0.10 -24.95
C LEU A 162 23.06 -0.46 -26.33
N GLY A 163 21.78 -0.36 -26.70
CA GLY A 163 21.29 -0.77 -28.02
C GLY A 163 21.87 0.08 -29.16
N MET A 164 21.97 1.41 -28.97
CA MET A 164 22.60 2.32 -29.93
C MET A 164 24.09 2.01 -30.11
N VAL A 165 24.82 1.74 -29.02
CA VAL A 165 26.24 1.35 -29.10
C VAL A 165 26.40 0.08 -29.94
N THR A 166 25.53 -0.91 -29.73
CA THR A 166 25.54 -2.17 -30.49
C THR A 166 25.16 -1.97 -31.96
N MET A 167 24.21 -1.07 -32.23
CA MET A 167 23.79 -0.69 -33.58
C MET A 167 24.95 -0.04 -34.35
N PHE A 168 25.62 0.95 -33.76
CA PHE A 168 26.78 1.60 -34.39
C PHE A 168 27.96 0.64 -34.58
N ALA A 169 28.17 -0.29 -33.66
CA ALA A 169 29.21 -1.31 -33.79
C ALA A 169 28.98 -2.27 -34.97
N ASN A 170 27.73 -2.47 -35.39
CA ASN A 170 27.36 -3.36 -36.50
C ASN A 170 26.85 -2.60 -37.73
N MET A 171 27.20 -1.32 -37.87
CA MET A 171 26.70 -0.44 -38.95
C MET A 171 27.04 -0.95 -40.36
N SER A 172 28.06 -1.79 -40.50
CA SER A 172 28.44 -2.42 -41.76
C SER A 172 27.47 -3.52 -42.24
N ASP A 173 26.60 -4.03 -41.38
CA ASP A 173 25.64 -5.10 -41.69
C ASP A 173 24.18 -4.65 -41.42
N PRO A 174 23.44 -4.26 -42.49
CA PRO A 174 22.05 -3.82 -42.36
C PRO A 174 21.11 -4.84 -41.70
N SER A 175 21.42 -6.13 -41.79
CA SER A 175 20.59 -7.19 -41.22
C SER A 175 20.59 -7.20 -39.68
N LYS A 176 21.65 -6.64 -39.07
CA LYS A 176 21.82 -6.57 -37.60
C LYS A 176 21.33 -5.25 -36.99
N LEU A 177 21.09 -4.24 -37.82
CA LEU A 177 20.60 -2.92 -37.36
C LEU A 177 19.18 -3.01 -36.79
N GLY A 178 18.27 -3.71 -37.49
CA GLY A 178 16.87 -3.85 -37.07
C GLY A 178 16.72 -4.48 -35.68
N PRO A 179 17.33 -5.66 -35.40
CA PRO A 179 17.29 -6.27 -34.09
C PRO A 179 17.88 -5.38 -32.97
N ALA A 180 19.02 -4.72 -33.20
CA ALA A 180 19.65 -3.86 -32.19
C ALA A 180 18.77 -2.63 -31.84
N MET A 181 18.12 -2.04 -32.85
CA MET A 181 17.18 -0.94 -32.66
C MET A 181 15.91 -1.41 -31.92
N ALA A 182 15.40 -2.60 -32.23
CA ALA A 182 14.25 -3.17 -31.54
C ALA A 182 14.55 -3.37 -30.05
N THR A 183 15.69 -3.97 -29.69
CA THR A 183 16.12 -4.13 -28.29
C THR A 183 16.18 -2.79 -27.54
N ALA A 184 16.71 -1.74 -28.18
CA ALA A 184 16.78 -0.40 -27.60
C ALA A 184 15.38 0.16 -27.26
N LEU A 185 14.46 0.11 -28.21
CA LEU A 185 13.10 0.65 -28.05
C LEU A 185 12.27 -0.18 -27.06
N LEU A 186 12.43 -1.51 -27.07
CA LEU A 186 11.75 -2.40 -26.13
C LEU A 186 12.20 -2.18 -24.69
N ALA A 187 13.48 -1.86 -24.46
CA ALA A 187 13.96 -1.50 -23.13
C ALA A 187 13.20 -0.28 -22.58
N THR A 188 13.04 0.80 -23.35
CA THR A 188 12.25 1.97 -22.93
C THR A 188 10.79 1.63 -22.68
N LEU A 189 10.18 0.83 -23.56
CA LEU A 189 8.79 0.41 -23.41
C LEU A 189 8.58 -0.37 -22.11
N TYR A 190 9.45 -1.32 -21.81
CA TYR A 190 9.37 -2.11 -20.58
C TYR A 190 9.56 -1.27 -19.33
N GLY A 191 10.54 -0.37 -19.33
CA GLY A 191 10.79 0.53 -18.20
C GLY A 191 9.58 1.42 -17.92
N ALA A 192 9.00 2.01 -18.97
CA ALA A 192 7.83 2.88 -18.84
C ALA A 192 6.58 2.10 -18.41
N LEU A 193 6.33 0.91 -18.96
CA LEU A 193 5.18 0.07 -18.60
C LEU A 193 5.26 -0.41 -17.16
N ILE A 194 6.39 -0.96 -16.73
CA ILE A 194 6.53 -1.49 -15.37
C ILE A 194 6.40 -0.36 -14.34
N ALA A 195 7.04 0.78 -14.60
CA ALA A 195 6.99 1.93 -13.71
C ALA A 195 5.56 2.46 -13.53
N ASN A 196 4.90 2.82 -14.64
CA ASN A 196 3.65 3.57 -14.59
C ASN A 196 2.40 2.68 -14.47
N MET A 197 2.47 1.42 -14.91
CA MET A 197 1.31 0.52 -14.86
C MET A 197 1.28 -0.31 -13.58
N VAL A 198 2.44 -0.58 -12.98
CA VAL A 198 2.54 -1.52 -11.84
C VAL A 198 3.11 -0.83 -10.61
N THR A 199 4.37 -0.41 -10.64
CA THR A 199 5.08 -0.10 -9.38
C THR A 199 4.72 1.25 -8.77
N LEU A 200 4.56 2.31 -9.58
CA LEU A 200 4.17 3.63 -9.07
C LEU A 200 2.72 3.65 -8.55
N PRO A 201 1.71 3.11 -9.28
CA PRO A 201 0.35 3.04 -8.74
C PRO A 201 0.25 2.21 -7.45
N ILE A 202 1.04 1.14 -7.32
CA ILE A 202 1.10 0.34 -6.09
C ILE A 202 1.70 1.17 -4.95
N ALA A 203 2.76 1.94 -5.21
CA ALA A 203 3.37 2.81 -4.21
C ALA A 203 2.41 3.89 -3.71
N ASP A 204 1.72 4.57 -4.62
CA ASP A 204 0.75 5.63 -4.29
C ASP A 204 -0.42 5.04 -3.49
N LYS A 205 -0.92 3.87 -3.88
CA LYS A 205 -1.99 3.18 -3.15
C LYS A 205 -1.56 2.78 -1.74
N LEU A 206 -0.32 2.33 -1.58
CA LEU A 206 0.21 1.97 -0.28
C LEU A 206 0.38 3.20 0.62
N HIS A 207 0.68 4.36 0.04
CA HIS A 207 0.74 5.62 0.75
C HIS A 207 -0.63 6.09 1.23
N VAL A 208 -1.65 6.07 0.37
CA VAL A 208 -3.04 6.38 0.79
C VAL A 208 -3.50 5.45 1.91
N LYS A 209 -3.18 4.16 1.79
CA LYS A 209 -3.51 3.19 2.84
C LYS A 209 -2.79 3.47 4.16
N LEU A 210 -1.56 3.97 4.11
CA LEU A 210 -0.83 4.37 5.30
C LEU A 210 -1.56 5.49 6.03
N GLU A 211 -2.02 6.51 5.32
CA GLU A 211 -2.77 7.62 5.91
C GLU A 211 -4.11 7.12 6.51
N GLU A 212 -4.83 6.24 5.82
CA GLU A 212 -6.08 5.65 6.35
C GLU A 212 -5.85 4.81 7.62
N GLU A 213 -4.79 4.01 7.66
CA GLU A 213 -4.42 3.18 8.82
C GLU A 213 -3.93 4.04 9.99
N ASP A 214 -3.21 5.13 9.74
CA ASP A 214 -2.76 6.06 10.79
C ASP A 214 -3.95 6.70 11.50
N VAL A 215 -4.93 7.19 10.73
CA VAL A 215 -6.17 7.76 11.27
C VAL A 215 -6.96 6.71 12.04
N SER A 216 -7.13 5.51 11.48
CA SER A 216 -7.90 4.43 12.10
C SER A 216 -7.29 3.93 13.42
N ARG A 217 -5.96 3.74 13.45
CA ARG A 217 -5.25 3.31 14.66
C ARG A 217 -5.20 4.39 15.71
N SER A 218 -5.03 5.66 15.32
CA SER A 218 -5.08 6.78 16.26
C SER A 218 -6.47 6.94 16.88
N LEU A 219 -7.54 6.75 16.11
CA LEU A 219 -8.92 6.68 16.59
C LEU A 219 -9.10 5.55 17.61
N ILE A 220 -8.58 4.36 17.33
CA ILE A 220 -8.63 3.20 18.25
C ILE A 220 -7.90 3.50 19.56
N ILE A 221 -6.69 4.09 19.51
CA ILE A 221 -5.89 4.44 20.69
C ILE A 221 -6.67 5.42 21.58
N ASP A 222 -7.16 6.51 21.00
CA ASP A 222 -7.93 7.51 21.76
C ASP A 222 -9.22 6.92 22.33
N GLY A 223 -9.92 6.09 21.56
CA GLY A 223 -11.11 5.38 22.02
C GLY A 223 -10.85 4.51 23.24
N ILE A 224 -9.79 3.70 23.21
CA ILE A 224 -9.38 2.81 24.31
C ILE A 224 -8.98 3.62 25.55
N LEU A 225 -8.27 4.73 25.38
CA LEU A 225 -7.88 5.60 26.49
C LEU A 225 -9.10 6.25 27.15
N LEU A 226 -10.09 6.68 26.36
CA LEU A 226 -11.34 7.24 26.89
C LEU A 226 -12.19 6.19 27.64
N ILE A 227 -12.19 4.94 27.16
CA ILE A 227 -12.84 3.82 27.85
C ILE A 227 -12.14 3.53 29.18
N ARG A 228 -10.79 3.54 29.18
CA ARG A 228 -10.00 3.36 30.41
C ARG A 228 -10.27 4.47 31.44
N ASP A 229 -10.45 5.70 30.98
CA ASP A 229 -10.83 6.87 31.79
C ASP A 229 -12.31 6.85 32.25
N GLN A 230 -13.05 5.77 31.98
CA GLN A 230 -14.45 5.57 32.36
C GLN A 230 -15.38 6.70 31.89
N LYS A 231 -15.09 7.29 30.73
CA LYS A 231 -15.94 8.33 30.13
C LYS A 231 -17.29 7.76 29.69
N SER A 232 -18.31 8.61 29.61
CA SER A 232 -19.61 8.17 29.12
C SER A 232 -19.53 7.77 27.64
N PRO A 233 -20.18 6.68 27.21
CA PRO A 233 -20.16 6.23 25.82
C PRO A 233 -20.59 7.32 24.81
N SER A 234 -21.53 8.18 25.20
CA SER A 234 -21.92 9.35 24.40
C SER A 234 -20.78 10.34 24.19
N LEU A 235 -19.96 10.60 25.23
CA LEU A 235 -18.79 11.47 25.13
C LEU A 235 -17.68 10.82 24.30
N VAL A 236 -17.48 9.50 24.43
CA VAL A 236 -16.54 8.75 23.59
C VAL A 236 -16.93 8.90 22.11
N ARG A 237 -18.21 8.70 21.78
CA ARG A 237 -18.71 8.86 20.41
C ARG A 237 -18.50 10.29 19.90
N GLU A 238 -18.84 11.30 20.68
CA GLU A 238 -18.69 12.71 20.29
C GLU A 238 -17.24 13.08 20.00
N MET A 239 -16.31 12.63 20.85
CA MET A 239 -14.87 12.87 20.65
C MET A 239 -14.33 12.11 19.42
N LEU A 240 -14.78 10.90 19.16
CA LEU A 240 -14.31 10.10 18.02
C LEU A 240 -14.91 10.56 16.68
N ILE A 241 -16.08 11.19 16.66
CA ILE A 241 -16.65 11.81 15.44
C ILE A 241 -15.74 12.93 14.90
N ALA A 242 -14.91 13.54 15.75
CA ALA A 242 -13.92 14.52 15.30
C ALA A 242 -12.86 13.92 14.35
N TYR A 243 -12.67 12.61 14.33
CA TYR A 243 -11.76 11.95 13.38
C TYR A 243 -12.36 11.78 11.98
N LEU A 244 -13.67 11.93 11.81
CA LEU A 244 -14.32 11.79 10.52
C LEU A 244 -14.19 13.08 9.68
N PRO A 245 -14.06 12.96 8.34
CA PRO A 245 -14.19 14.08 7.41
C PRO A 245 -15.54 14.78 7.58
N ALA A 246 -15.60 16.10 7.38
CA ALA A 246 -16.81 16.92 7.60
C ALA A 246 -18.08 16.34 6.94
N ASN A 247 -17.96 15.79 5.72
CA ASN A 247 -19.07 15.17 4.99
C ASN A 247 -19.68 13.96 5.72
N HIS A 248 -18.86 13.14 6.39
CA HIS A 248 -19.33 11.99 7.17
C HIS A 248 -19.79 12.37 8.59
N ARG A 249 -19.47 13.58 9.05
CA ARG A 249 -20.02 14.11 10.32
C ARG A 249 -21.48 14.51 10.16
N GLU A 250 -21.87 15.00 8.98
CA GLU A 250 -23.26 15.39 8.69
C GLU A 250 -24.19 14.17 8.61
N ASP A 251 -23.75 13.08 7.98
CA ASP A 251 -24.51 11.82 7.92
C ASP A 251 -24.77 11.26 9.33
N LEU A 252 -23.78 11.32 10.23
CA LEU A 252 -23.91 10.86 11.61
C LEU A 252 -24.74 11.78 12.51
N ALA A 253 -24.77 13.07 12.20
CA ALA A 253 -25.65 14.03 12.86
C ALA A 253 -27.11 13.83 12.42
N ALA A 254 -27.34 13.43 11.17
CA ALA A 254 -28.65 13.11 10.62
C ALA A 254 -29.22 11.79 11.17
N GLU A 255 -28.39 10.77 11.40
CA GLU A 255 -28.82 9.50 12.04
C GLU A 255 -29.08 9.62 13.55
N ALA A 256 -28.54 10.65 14.20
CA ALA A 256 -28.73 10.91 15.63
C ALA A 256 -29.94 11.82 15.95
N ALA A 257 -30.62 12.36 14.92
CA ALA A 257 -31.79 13.24 15.01
C ALA A 257 -33.10 12.47 14.76
#